data_AF-W2SPG0-F1
#
_entry.id   AF-W2SPG0-F1
#
_cell.length_a   1.000
_cell.length_b   1.000
_cell.length_c   1.000
_cell.angle_alpha   90.00
_cell.angle_beta   90.00
_cell.angle_gamma   90.00
#
_symmetry.space_group_name_H-M   'P 1'
#
loop_
_entity.id
_entity.type
_entity.pdbx_description
1 polymer ?
#
loop_
_entity_poly.entity_id
_entity_poly.type
_entity_poly.pdbx_seq_one_letter_code
_entity_poly.pdbx_strand_id
1 'polypeptide(L)'
;ACSGGPAVAACLGGLCGQGFFCTVNNFCCRCQSGNSTGPCVNQQCPVGYICNTNNFCCPIGSGGVLGPCVNGQCPSGYTCGAGNLCYLTSGK
;
A
#
# COMPACT_ATOMS: atom_id res chain seq x y z
N ALA A 1 -8.51 0.17 9.87
CA ALA A 1 -8.44 -0.94 8.89
C ALA A 1 -7.59 -0.49 7.69
N CYS A 2 -6.72 -1.38 7.19
CA CYS A 2 -5.81 -1.26 6.03
C CYS A 2 -5.09 0.08 5.77
N SER A 3 -4.58 0.78 6.78
CA SER A 3 -3.70 1.96 6.62
C SER A 3 -4.20 2.99 5.59
N GLY A 4 -5.52 3.27 5.60
CA GLY A 4 -6.18 4.21 4.69
C GLY A 4 -6.98 3.56 3.54
N GLY A 5 -6.92 2.24 3.37
CA GLY A 5 -7.75 1.50 2.41
C GLY A 5 -8.94 0.77 3.05
N PRO A 6 -9.95 0.37 2.24
CA PRO A 6 -11.04 -0.47 2.71
C PRO A 6 -10.58 -1.91 2.94
N ALA A 7 -11.07 -2.53 4.02
CA ALA A 7 -10.92 -3.96 4.27
C ALA A 7 -11.77 -4.77 3.29
N VAL A 8 -11.26 -5.91 2.85
CA VAL A 8 -11.91 -6.79 1.88
C VAL A 8 -12.72 -7.88 2.59
N ALA A 9 -12.22 -8.35 3.73
CA ALA A 9 -12.84 -9.35 4.58
C ALA A 9 -12.28 -9.25 6.01
N ALA A 10 -12.85 -10.04 6.94
CA ALA A 10 -12.22 -10.31 8.23
C ALA A 10 -11.21 -11.46 8.09
N CYS A 11 -10.20 -11.49 8.96
CA CYS A 11 -9.25 -12.59 8.99
C CYS A 11 -9.92 -13.88 9.49
N LEU A 12 -9.58 -15.00 8.87
CA LEU A 12 -10.00 -16.34 9.28
C LEU A 12 -8.80 -17.06 9.90
N GLY A 13 -8.75 -17.15 11.23
CA GLY A 13 -7.64 -17.78 11.93
C GLY A 13 -6.29 -17.06 11.74
N GLY A 14 -6.31 -15.73 11.60
CA GLY A 14 -5.10 -14.92 11.32
C GLY A 14 -4.63 -14.97 9.86
N LEU A 15 -5.39 -15.64 8.99
CA LEU A 15 -5.09 -15.79 7.57
C LEU A 15 -6.11 -15.06 6.71
N CYS A 16 -5.69 -14.72 5.51
CA CYS A 16 -6.51 -14.18 4.45
C CYS A 16 -6.33 -15.02 3.18
N GLY A 17 -7.23 -14.87 2.22
CA GLY A 17 -7.08 -15.50 0.91
C GLY A 17 -5.74 -15.13 0.24
N GLN A 18 -5.37 -15.89 -0.79
CA GLN A 18 -4.09 -15.67 -1.49
C GLN A 18 -3.92 -14.22 -1.96
N GLY A 19 -2.75 -13.64 -1.68
CA GLY A 19 -2.42 -12.26 -2.05
C GLY A 19 -3.04 -11.18 -1.14
N PHE A 20 -3.76 -11.55 -0.08
CA PHE A 20 -4.27 -10.61 0.93
C PHE A 20 -3.51 -10.75 2.24
N PHE A 21 -3.45 -9.66 3.00
CA PHE A 21 -2.70 -9.59 4.24
C PHE A 21 -3.63 -9.35 5.42
N CYS A 22 -3.51 -10.21 6.44
CA CYS A 22 -4.24 -10.01 7.68
C CYS A 22 -3.54 -8.92 8.51
N THR A 23 -4.30 -7.89 8.89
CA THR A 23 -3.80 -6.84 9.79
C THR A 23 -4.02 -7.21 11.25
N VAL A 24 -3.30 -6.52 12.15
CA VAL A 24 -3.47 -6.62 13.61
C VAL A 24 -4.90 -6.35 14.09
N ASN A 25 -5.71 -5.66 13.28
CA ASN A 25 -7.11 -5.38 13.57
C ASN A 25 -8.07 -6.49 13.08
N ASN A 26 -7.56 -7.68 12.73
CA ASN A 26 -8.35 -8.80 12.18
C ASN A 26 -9.09 -8.49 10.87
N PHE A 27 -8.51 -7.63 10.02
CA PHE A 27 -9.02 -7.34 8.68
C PHE A 27 -8.05 -7.77 7.58
N CYS A 28 -8.60 -8.39 6.54
CA CYS A 28 -7.91 -8.72 5.31
C CYS A 28 -7.82 -7.51 4.40
N CYS A 29 -6.59 -7.15 4.05
CA CYS A 29 -6.24 -6.01 3.23
C CYS A 29 -5.66 -6.47 1.91
N ARG A 30 -5.93 -5.71 0.84
CA ARG A 30 -5.35 -5.97 -0.49
C ARG A 30 -3.83 -5.81 -0.50
N CYS A 31 -3.33 -4.94 0.37
CA CYS A 31 -1.92 -4.57 0.48
C CYS A 31 -1.47 -4.74 1.92
N GLN A 32 -0.20 -5.09 2.12
CA GLN A 32 0.39 -5.25 3.45
C GLN A 32 0.41 -3.93 4.22
N SER A 33 0.60 -2.82 3.52
CA SER A 33 0.36 -1.48 4.03
C SER A 33 -0.12 -0.55 2.92
N GLY A 34 -0.75 0.55 3.32
CA GLY A 34 -1.34 1.56 2.44
C GLY A 34 -2.57 1.10 1.66
N ASN A 35 -3.10 2.02 0.85
CA ASN A 35 -4.25 1.75 -0.01
C ASN A 35 -3.79 1.31 -1.42
N SER A 36 -4.58 0.47 -2.05
CA SER A 36 -4.37 0.12 -3.45
C SER A 36 -4.83 1.28 -4.35
N THR A 37 -4.06 1.56 -5.39
CA THR A 37 -4.45 2.54 -6.42
C THR A 37 -5.36 1.95 -7.51
N GLY A 38 -5.58 0.62 -7.50
CA GLY A 38 -6.42 -0.06 -8.48
C GLY A 38 -5.86 -1.42 -8.90
N PRO A 39 -6.55 -2.13 -9.82
CA PRO A 39 -6.04 -3.36 -10.41
C PRO A 39 -4.81 -3.09 -11.29
N CYS A 40 -3.96 -4.09 -11.44
CA CYS A 40 -2.82 -3.99 -12.34
C CYS A 40 -3.28 -3.98 -13.80
N VAL A 41 -2.61 -3.17 -14.62
CA VAL A 41 -2.85 -3.12 -16.07
C VAL A 41 -1.62 -3.72 -16.73
N ASN A 42 -1.78 -4.84 -17.43
CA ASN A 42 -0.65 -5.57 -18.06
C ASN A 42 0.51 -5.89 -17.10
N GLN A 43 0.21 -6.31 -15.86
CA GLN A 43 1.20 -6.52 -14.78
C GLN A 43 2.01 -5.27 -14.40
N GLN A 44 1.58 -4.10 -14.85
CA GLN A 44 2.21 -2.82 -14.55
C GLN A 44 1.33 -2.02 -13.60
N CYS A 45 2.01 -1.30 -12.72
CA CYS A 45 1.41 -0.37 -11.79
C CYS A 45 2.07 0.99 -11.98
N PRO A 46 1.38 2.08 -11.62
CA PRO A 46 2.01 3.39 -11.58
C PRO A 46 3.25 3.34 -10.69
N VAL A 47 4.17 4.25 -10.99
CA VAL A 47 5.41 4.38 -10.24
C VAL A 47 5.10 4.46 -8.73
N GLY A 48 5.90 3.75 -7.93
CA GLY A 48 5.67 3.65 -6.49
C GLY A 48 4.64 2.64 -6.02
N TYR A 49 4.12 1.85 -6.96
CA TYR A 49 3.30 0.69 -6.69
C TYR A 49 3.89 -0.54 -7.39
N ILE A 50 3.65 -1.71 -6.81
CA ILE A 50 3.99 -3.01 -7.36
C ILE A 50 2.72 -3.83 -7.52
N CYS A 51 2.64 -4.58 -8.61
CA CYS A 51 1.54 -5.49 -8.85
C CYS A 51 1.66 -6.68 -7.90
N ASN A 52 0.70 -6.80 -6.99
CA ASN A 52 0.64 -7.90 -6.04
C ASN A 52 -0.03 -9.14 -6.69
N THR A 53 0.10 -10.30 -6.07
CA THR A 53 -0.44 -11.58 -6.57
C THR A 53 -1.97 -11.58 -6.70
N ASN A 54 -2.66 -10.69 -5.99
CA ASN A 54 -4.10 -10.49 -6.11
C ASN A 54 -4.50 -9.59 -7.31
N ASN A 55 -3.55 -9.26 -8.19
CA ASN A 55 -3.74 -8.38 -9.35
C ASN A 55 -4.12 -6.93 -8.98
N PHE A 56 -3.72 -6.46 -7.80
CA PHE A 56 -3.86 -5.06 -7.39
C PHE A 56 -2.51 -4.39 -7.18
N CYS A 57 -2.46 -3.11 -7.55
CA CYS A 57 -1.32 -2.25 -7.33
C CYS A 57 -1.24 -1.82 -5.88
N CYS A 58 -0.20 -2.28 -5.19
CA CYS A 58 0.09 -1.99 -3.79
C CYS A 58 1.35 -1.14 -3.66
N PRO A 59 1.38 -0.19 -2.71
CA PRO A 59 2.55 0.66 -2.54
C PRO A 59 3.76 -0.19 -2.12
N ILE A 60 4.93 0.14 -2.67
CA ILE A 60 6.18 -0.60 -2.39
C ILE A 60 6.75 -0.26 -1.00
N GLY A 61 6.16 0.74 -0.31
CA GLY A 61 6.53 1.19 1.03
C GLY A 61 5.42 0.99 2.07
N SER A 62 5.79 1.09 3.34
CA SER A 62 4.95 0.78 4.51
C SER A 62 3.85 1.81 4.84
N GLY A 63 3.47 2.67 3.92
CA GLY A 63 2.23 3.41 3.99
C GLY A 63 2.02 4.20 2.72
N GLY A 64 0.75 4.50 2.45
CA GLY A 64 0.30 4.96 1.14
C GLY A 64 1.14 6.09 0.54
N VAL A 65 1.13 6.16 -0.80
CA VAL A 65 1.72 7.28 -1.52
C VAL A 65 0.82 8.50 -1.34
N LEU A 66 1.39 9.60 -0.84
CA LEU A 66 0.69 10.88 -0.68
C LEU A 66 0.63 11.65 -2.01
N GLY A 67 1.68 11.57 -2.82
CA GLY A 67 1.84 12.34 -4.04
C GLY A 67 3.30 12.51 -4.44
N PRO A 68 3.62 13.36 -5.42
CA PRO A 68 4.99 13.61 -5.85
C PRO A 68 5.81 14.39 -4.82
N CYS A 69 7.12 14.18 -4.82
CA CYS A 69 8.05 14.97 -4.04
C CYS A 69 8.16 16.38 -4.60
N VAL A 70 8.14 17.36 -3.71
CA VAL A 70 8.36 18.76 -4.07
C VAL A 70 9.81 19.08 -3.72
N ASN A 71 10.64 19.31 -4.74
CA ASN A 71 12.07 19.60 -4.57
C ASN A 71 12.84 18.53 -3.75
N GLY A 72 12.49 17.26 -3.95
CA GLY A 72 13.08 16.13 -3.20
C GLY A 72 12.60 16.02 -1.74
N GLN A 73 11.65 16.86 -1.33
CA GLN A 73 11.08 16.87 0.02
C GLN A 73 9.62 16.41 0.01
N CYS A 74 9.23 15.83 1.14
CA CYS A 74 7.89 15.38 1.43
C CYS A 74 7.46 15.97 2.78
N PRO A 75 6.16 16.14 3.03
CA PRO A 75 5.68 16.63 4.32
C PRO A 75 6.09 15.70 5.46
N SER A 76 6.11 16.25 6.68
CA SER A 76 6.50 15.52 7.89
C SER A 76 5.76 14.19 8.04
N GLY A 77 6.49 13.10 8.22
CA GLY A 77 5.93 11.74 8.24
C GLY A 77 5.91 11.04 6.88
N TYR A 78 6.53 11.64 5.86
CA TYR A 78 6.71 11.04 4.54
C TYR A 78 8.17 11.18 4.07
N THR A 79 8.65 10.20 3.32
CA THR A 79 9.97 10.20 2.69
C THR A 79 9.82 10.11 1.17
N CYS A 80 10.61 10.92 0.47
CA CYS A 80 10.71 10.85 -0.97
C CYS A 80 11.41 9.54 -1.37
N GLY A 81 10.70 8.65 -2.05
CA GLY A 81 11.20 7.36 -2.48
C GLY A 81 11.17 7.20 -4.00
N ALA A 82 11.12 5.94 -4.46
CA ALA A 82 11.14 5.59 -5.87
C ALA A 82 10.13 6.44 -6.68
N GLY A 83 10.58 6.99 -7.79
CA GLY A 83 9.70 7.72 -8.69
C GLY A 83 9.35 9.14 -8.33
N ASN A 84 10.11 9.77 -7.43
CA ASN A 84 9.78 11.08 -6.89
C ASN A 84 8.39 11.09 -6.24
N LEU A 85 8.08 10.09 -5.42
CA LEU A 85 6.82 10.01 -4.68
C LEU A 85 7.06 10.00 -3.18
N CYS A 86 6.16 10.60 -2.43
CA CYS A 86 6.14 10.68 -0.98
C CYS A 86 5.46 9.47 -0.39
N TYR A 87 6.24 8.60 0.25
CA TYR A 87 5.77 7.40 0.94
C TYR A 87 5.70 7.69 2.43
N LEU A 88 4.67 7.17 3.11
CA LEU A 88 4.61 7.27 4.56
C LEU A 88 5.85 6.63 5.18
N THR A 89 6.56 7.35 6.05
CA THR A 89 7.62 6.72 6.83
C THR A 89 6.97 5.78 7.84
N SER A 90 7.34 4.50 7.78
CA SER A 90 6.96 3.47 8.75
C SER A 90 7.57 3.80 10.11
N GLY A 91 7.07 4.81 10.81
CA GLY A 91 7.76 5.35 11.97
C GLY A 91 7.05 6.51 12.64
N LYS A 92 5.80 6.29 13.05
CA LYS A 92 5.29 6.66 14.39
C LYS A 92 4.17 5.71 14.78
#